data_AF-X1A7X3-F1
#
_entry.id   AF-X1A7X3-F1
#
_cell.length_a   1.000
_cell.length_b   1.000
_cell.length_c   1.000
_cell.angle_alpha   90.00
_cell.angle_beta   90.00
_cell.angle_gamma   90.00
#
_symmetry.space_group_name_H-M   'P 1'
#
loop_
_entity.id
_entity.type
_entity.pdbx_description
1 polymer ?
#
loop_
_entity_poly.entity_id
_entity_poly.type
_entity_poly.pdbx_seq_one_letter_code
_entity_poly.pdbx_strand_id
1 'polypeptide(L)'
;MTARQVSTLLSLFAVLVTSDATSLAQADSPGDQLNSFRKSVAPFFHRHCVDCHRGEKAEGDFELDRLDYDLSASSDVARQWQKVSHKLILGEMP
;
A
#
# COMPACT_ATOMS: atom_id res chain seq x y z
N MET A 1 -7.88 -21.62 61.72
CA MET A 1 -8.75 -21.52 60.53
C MET A 1 -8.68 -20.07 60.03
N THR A 2 -7.87 -19.73 59.02
CA THR A 2 -7.95 -18.42 58.29
C THR A 2 -6.94 -18.28 57.15
N ALA A 3 -5.81 -19.02 57.12
CA ALA A 3 -4.76 -18.77 56.13
C ALA A 3 -5.02 -19.31 54.71
N ARG A 4 -6.03 -20.17 54.52
CA ARG A 4 -6.27 -20.88 53.25
C ARG A 4 -7.38 -20.27 52.38
N GLN A 5 -8.07 -19.23 52.89
CA GLN A 5 -9.19 -18.59 52.19
C GLN A 5 -8.85 -17.21 51.59
N VAL A 6 -7.74 -16.59 51.99
CA VAL A 6 -7.27 -15.33 51.37
C VAL A 6 -6.52 -15.61 50.06
N SER A 7 -5.93 -16.81 49.92
CA SER A 7 -5.10 -17.15 48.76
C SER A 7 -5.91 -17.47 47.50
N THR A 8 -7.13 -18.00 47.64
CA THR A 8 -7.98 -18.37 46.50
C THR A 8 -8.76 -17.20 45.89
N LEU A 9 -8.93 -16.09 46.62
CA LEU A 9 -9.62 -14.90 46.12
C LEU A 9 -8.71 -14.00 45.27
N LEU A 10 -7.38 -14.19 45.32
CA LEU A 10 -6.43 -13.46 44.47
C LEU A 10 -6.23 -14.11 43.09
N SER A 11 -6.71 -15.33 42.88
CA SER A 11 -6.48 -16.10 41.64
C SER A 11 -7.60 -16.03 40.59
N LEU A 12 -8.75 -15.42 40.89
CA LEU A 12 -9.91 -15.41 39.98
C LEU A 12 -10.10 -14.11 39.19
N PHE A 13 -9.35 -13.04 39.47
CA PHE A 13 -9.57 -11.74 38.80
C PHE A 13 -8.54 -11.36 37.74
N ALA A 14 -7.40 -12.04 37.64
CA ALA A 14 -6.31 -11.63 36.74
C ALA A 14 -6.19 -12.46 35.45
N VAL A 15 -7.12 -13.39 35.17
CA VAL A 15 -7.09 -14.23 33.96
C VAL A 15 -8.01 -13.71 32.85
N LEU A 16 -8.88 -12.73 33.13
CA LEU A 16 -9.87 -12.22 32.17
C LEU A 16 -9.37 -11.08 31.25
N VAL A 17 -8.11 -10.63 31.37
CA VAL A 17 -7.52 -9.57 30.52
C VAL A 17 -6.41 -10.14 29.64
N THR A 18 -6.71 -11.09 28.76
CA THR A 18 -5.71 -11.62 27.81
C THR A 18 -6.21 -11.84 26.38
N SER A 19 -7.39 -11.32 25.99
CA SER A 19 -7.98 -11.68 24.68
C SER A 19 -8.38 -10.51 23.77
N ASP A 20 -7.75 -9.34 23.91
CA ASP A 20 -7.73 -8.37 22.81
C ASP A 20 -6.42 -8.48 22.02
N ALA A 21 -6.23 -9.65 21.40
CA ALA A 21 -5.36 -9.78 20.24
C ALA A 21 -6.21 -9.60 18.97
N THR A 22 -7.06 -8.57 18.96
CA THR A 22 -7.94 -8.30 17.83
C THR A 22 -7.16 -7.55 16.76
N SER A 23 -6.66 -8.33 15.80
CA SER A 23 -6.28 -7.94 14.43
C SER A 23 -5.27 -6.80 14.32
N LEU A 24 -3.98 -7.15 14.37
CA LEU A 24 -2.98 -6.40 13.61
C LEU A 24 -3.38 -6.57 12.13
N ALA A 25 -3.73 -5.45 11.49
CA ALA A 25 -4.04 -5.35 10.09
C ALA A 25 -3.21 -6.35 9.27
N GLN A 26 -3.86 -7.27 8.56
CA GLN A 26 -3.17 -8.03 7.52
C GLN A 26 -2.49 -7.00 6.60
N ALA A 27 -1.15 -6.99 6.60
CA ALA A 27 -0.42 -6.26 5.59
C ALA A 27 -0.78 -6.90 4.25
N ASP A 28 -1.38 -6.12 3.35
CA ASP A 28 -1.69 -6.58 1.99
C ASP A 28 -0.41 -7.16 1.39
N SER A 29 -0.52 -8.35 0.81
CA SER A 29 0.61 -8.94 0.10
C SER A 29 1.00 -8.01 -1.07
N PRO A 30 2.25 -8.07 -1.55
CA PRO A 30 2.65 -7.31 -2.75
C PRO A 30 1.70 -7.53 -3.94
N GLY A 31 1.17 -8.75 -4.09
CA GLY A 31 0.17 -9.08 -5.12
C GLY A 31 -1.17 -8.37 -4.91
N ASP A 32 -1.64 -8.25 -3.67
CA ASP A 32 -2.89 -7.56 -3.33
C ASP A 32 -2.77 -6.05 -3.60
N GLN A 33 -1.63 -5.45 -3.25
CA GLN A 33 -1.35 -4.04 -3.52
C GLN A 33 -1.33 -3.75 -5.03
N LEU A 34 -0.68 -4.60 -5.82
CA LEU A 34 -0.65 -4.46 -7.28
C LEU A 34 -2.05 -4.64 -7.90
N ASN A 35 -2.86 -5.56 -7.37
CA ASN A 35 -4.25 -5.72 -7.79
C ASN A 35 -5.12 -4.51 -7.45
N SER A 36 -4.95 -3.94 -6.26
CA SER A 36 -5.63 -2.71 -5.85
C SER A 36 -5.25 -1.53 -6.75
N PHE A 37 -3.95 -1.37 -7.04
CA PHE A 37 -3.45 -0.37 -7.98
C PHE A 37 -4.11 -0.51 -9.36
N ARG A 38 -4.11 -1.73 -9.94
CA ARG A 38 -4.69 -1.97 -11.27
C ARG A 38 -6.18 -1.63 -11.34
N LYS A 39 -6.93 -1.82 -10.25
CA LYS A 39 -8.38 -1.56 -10.21
C LYS A 39 -8.70 -0.09 -9.95
N SER A 40 -7.95 0.56 -9.08
CA SER A 40 -8.33 1.86 -8.52
C SER A 40 -7.48 3.03 -9.06
N VAL A 41 -6.23 2.77 -9.42
CA VAL A 41 -5.25 3.80 -9.79
C VAL A 41 -4.92 3.78 -11.27
N ALA A 42 -4.66 2.62 -11.87
CA ALA A 42 -4.36 2.51 -13.31
C ALA A 42 -5.41 3.18 -14.23
N PRO A 43 -6.73 3.14 -13.94
CA PRO A 43 -7.72 3.83 -14.77
C PRO A 43 -7.56 5.36 -14.81
N PHE A 44 -6.97 5.98 -13.78
CA PHE A 44 -6.65 7.41 -13.80
C PHE A 44 -5.58 7.71 -14.86
N PHE A 45 -4.46 6.98 -14.83
CA PHE A 45 -3.37 7.16 -15.80
C PHE A 45 -3.80 6.85 -17.23
N HIS A 46 -4.62 5.81 -17.42
CA HIS A 46 -5.17 5.51 -18.74
C HIS A 46 -6.03 6.63 -19.31
N ARG A 47 -6.81 7.34 -18.48
CA ARG A 47 -7.68 8.43 -18.93
C ARG A 47 -6.95 9.75 -19.16
N HIS A 48 -5.86 9.99 -18.44
CA HIS A 48 -5.28 11.34 -18.37
C HIS A 48 -3.83 11.43 -18.86
N CYS A 49 -3.13 10.31 -19.00
CA CYS A 49 -1.68 10.34 -19.27
C CYS A 49 -1.31 9.49 -20.49
N VAL A 50 -1.88 8.29 -20.61
CA VAL A 50 -1.48 7.29 -21.61
C VAL A 50 -1.70 7.78 -23.05
N ASP A 51 -2.68 8.64 -23.32
CA ASP A 51 -2.92 9.10 -24.69
C ASP A 51 -1.75 9.92 -25.27
N CYS A 52 -1.09 10.73 -24.44
CA CYS A 52 0.09 11.54 -24.84
C CYS A 52 1.42 10.83 -24.53
N HIS A 53 1.46 9.97 -23.52
CA HIS A 53 2.67 9.26 -23.07
C HIS A 53 2.69 7.79 -23.48
N ARG A 54 2.38 7.48 -24.74
CA ARG A 54 2.47 6.12 -25.30
C ARG A 54 3.18 6.06 -26.66
N GLY A 55 3.87 4.95 -26.88
CA GLY A 55 4.46 4.59 -28.17
C GLY A 55 5.56 5.54 -28.66
N GLU A 56 5.90 5.43 -29.94
CA GLU A 56 7.07 6.11 -30.55
C GLU A 56 6.99 7.65 -30.55
N LYS A 57 5.81 8.22 -30.31
CA LYS A 57 5.58 9.67 -30.25
C LYS A 57 5.21 10.14 -28.85
N ALA A 58 5.54 9.36 -27.82
CA ALA A 58 5.27 9.73 -26.45
C ALA A 58 5.91 11.09 -26.12
N GLU A 59 5.11 12.01 -25.58
CA GLU A 59 5.62 13.32 -25.18
C GLU A 59 6.70 13.19 -24.12
N GLY A 60 7.76 14.01 -24.24
CA GLY A 60 8.89 14.00 -23.32
C GLY A 60 9.68 12.68 -23.32
N ASP A 61 9.58 11.88 -24.39
CA ASP A 61 10.23 10.58 -24.54
C ASP A 61 9.91 9.63 -23.38
N PHE A 62 8.67 9.70 -22.86
CA PHE A 62 8.24 8.95 -21.70
C PHE A 62 7.03 8.07 -22.02
N GLU A 63 7.28 6.76 -22.17
CA GLU A 63 6.26 5.74 -22.43
C GLU A 63 5.67 5.20 -21.12
N LEU A 64 4.64 5.89 -20.59
CA LEU A 64 4.00 5.51 -19.34
C LEU A 64 3.24 4.17 -19.46
N ASP A 65 2.72 3.83 -20.64
CA ASP A 65 1.98 2.60 -20.89
C ASP A 65 2.86 1.33 -20.78
N ARG A 66 4.18 1.50 -20.91
CA ARG A 66 5.18 0.43 -20.79
C ARG A 66 5.87 0.39 -19.43
N LEU A 67 5.59 1.35 -18.55
CA LEU A 67 6.21 1.43 -17.24
C LEU A 67 5.68 0.30 -16.33
N ASP A 68 6.59 -0.48 -15.74
CA ASP A 68 6.23 -1.52 -14.78
C ASP A 68 5.62 -0.88 -13.51
N TYR A 69 4.57 -1.50 -12.99
CA TYR A 69 3.88 -1.06 -11.76
C TYR A 69 4.52 -1.63 -10.49
N ASP A 70 5.38 -2.64 -10.60
CA ASP A 70 6.17 -3.14 -9.48
C ASP A 70 7.39 -2.25 -9.22
N LEU A 71 7.30 -1.40 -8.19
CA LEU A 71 8.38 -0.51 -7.76
C LEU A 71 9.66 -1.25 -7.33
N SER A 72 9.56 -2.55 -7.04
CA SER A 72 10.70 -3.39 -6.69
C SER A 72 11.41 -4.01 -7.90
N ALA A 73 10.81 -3.92 -9.09
CA ALA A 73 11.38 -4.50 -10.32
C ALA A 73 12.75 -3.91 -10.66
N SER A 74 12.94 -2.60 -10.46
CA SER A 74 14.25 -1.94 -10.56
C SER A 74 14.26 -0.55 -9.93
N SER A 75 15.46 -0.03 -9.64
CA SER A 75 15.63 1.36 -9.18
C SER A 75 15.21 2.40 -10.22
N ASP A 76 15.28 2.06 -11.52
CA ASP A 76 14.85 2.95 -12.60
C ASP A 76 13.34 3.04 -12.68
N VAL A 77 12.61 1.93 -12.50
CA VAL A 77 11.14 1.93 -12.40
C VAL A 77 10.70 2.80 -11.23
N ALA A 78 11.30 2.62 -10.05
CA ALA A 78 10.99 3.45 -8.88
C ALA A 78 11.24 4.95 -9.15
N ARG A 79 12.36 5.28 -9.81
CA ARG A 79 12.70 6.66 -10.18
C ARG A 79 11.71 7.27 -11.17
N GLN A 80 11.24 6.49 -12.15
CA GLN A 80 10.24 6.94 -13.12
C GLN A 80 8.90 7.25 -12.44
N TRP A 81 8.45 6.41 -11.51
CA TRP A 81 7.24 6.69 -10.73
C TRP A 81 7.38 7.90 -9.80
N GLN A 82 8.57 8.16 -9.26
CA GLN A 82 8.84 9.41 -8.53
C GLN A 82 8.66 10.64 -9.42
N LYS A 83 9.10 10.59 -10.69
CA LYS A 83 8.85 11.69 -11.65
C LYS A 83 7.37 11.91 -11.87
N VAL A 84 6.60 10.84 -12.09
CA VAL A 84 5.14 10.91 -12.26
C VAL A 84 4.49 11.54 -11.02
N SER A 85 4.85 11.07 -9.83
CA SER A 85 4.36 11.62 -8.56
C SER A 85 4.66 13.12 -8.42
N HIS A 86 5.87 13.57 -8.76
CA HIS A 86 6.21 15.00 -8.74
C HIS A 86 5.34 15.82 -9.68
N LYS A 87 5.07 15.35 -10.90
CA LYS A 87 4.21 16.08 -11.84
C LYS A 87 2.78 16.25 -11.31
N LEU A 88 2.25 15.22 -10.66
CA LEU A 88 0.93 15.26 -10.01
C LEU A 88 0.92 16.22 -8.81
N ILE A 89 1.94 16.13 -7.94
CA ILE A 89 2.05 16.99 -6.74
C ILE A 89 2.16 18.48 -7.12
N LEU A 90 2.89 18.76 -8.20
CA LEU A 90 3.06 20.13 -8.70
C LEU A 90 1.86 20.62 -9.53
N GLY A 91 0.91 19.75 -9.87
CA GLY A 91 -0.21 20.08 -10.76
C GLY A 91 0.23 20.44 -12.17
N GLU A 92 1.42 20.00 -12.59
CA GLU A 92 1.92 20.21 -13.96
C GLU A 92 1.29 19.22 -14.94
N MET A 93 0.88 18.05 -14.42
CA MET A 93 0.14 17.02 -15.14
C MET A 93 -0.86 16.32 -14.18
N PRO A 94 -1.92 15.68 -14.71
CA PRO A 94 -2.38 15.88 -16.07
C PRO A 94 -2.81 17.32 -16.32
#